data_AF-C3XWN3-F1
#
_entry.id   AF-C3XWN3-F1
#
_cell.length_a   1.000
_cell.length_b   1.000
_cell.length_c   1.000
_cell.angle_alpha   90.00
_cell.angle_beta   90.00
_cell.angle_gamma   90.00
#
_symmetry.space_group_name_H-M   'P 1'
#
loop_
_entity.id
_entity.type
_entity.pdbx_description
1 polymer ?
#
loop_
_entity_poly.entity_id
_entity_poly.type
_entity_poly.pdbx_seq_one_letter_code
_entity_poly.pdbx_strand_id
1 'polypeptide(L)'
;MPSAKKKAVIFDMGGVLVTPPQWAINSYEKSLGLPRMFIQGVMMKGMPDNAFSQLERGELTLSQFFSAFTAELQQAAGEAGMELPADFSTQEMFEKMQGGEVVGVMVRAVRNLRKHGVKTCILTNNWVDDTPGREGRAASMLFFRRLFDHVVESCRVGLRKPSPEIFHLTCRRVGVQPQEAVFLDDIGTNLKSARQLGITTILVRDFDKAVRELEEAVGLELTRFPPPAVACKPEEVPHCYITLKTGIKLHYVDVGDGPVVILHKTWSHQQKSRRTTVKGWEHKQKSLP
;
A
#
# COMPACT_ATOMS: atom_id res chain seq x y z
N MET A 1 -33.80 1.52 11.49
CA MET A 1 -33.17 0.27 11.98
C MET A 1 -31.78 0.60 12.50
N PRO A 2 -31.26 -0.07 13.53
CA PRO A 2 -29.87 0.10 13.96
C PRO A 2 -28.92 -0.20 12.79
N SER A 3 -27.84 0.57 12.64
CA SER A 3 -26.80 0.28 11.65
C SER A 3 -26.23 -1.12 11.89
N ALA A 4 -26.10 -1.94 10.83
CA ALA A 4 -25.57 -3.29 10.96
C ALA A 4 -24.13 -3.25 11.50
N LYS A 5 -23.82 -4.13 12.46
CA LYS A 5 -22.46 -4.26 13.01
C LYS A 5 -21.49 -4.57 11.87
N LYS A 6 -20.42 -3.78 11.77
CA LYS A 6 -19.37 -3.99 10.77
C LYS A 6 -18.51 -5.19 11.16
N LYS A 7 -18.41 -6.16 10.25
CA LYS A 7 -17.66 -7.42 10.43
C LYS A 7 -16.41 -7.48 9.56
N ALA A 8 -16.34 -6.65 8.52
CA ALA A 8 -15.19 -6.61 7.61
C ALA A 8 -14.82 -5.19 7.20
N VAL A 9 -13.52 -5.00 6.93
CA VAL A 9 -12.99 -3.79 6.30
C VAL A 9 -12.19 -4.18 5.07
N ILE A 10 -12.56 -3.60 3.94
CA ILE A 10 -11.96 -3.77 2.62
C ILE A 10 -11.13 -2.52 2.33
N PHE A 11 -9.90 -2.70 1.89
CA PHE A 11 -8.96 -1.62 1.60
C PHE A 11 -8.54 -1.69 0.14
N ASP A 12 -8.56 -0.57 -0.56
CA ASP A 12 -7.71 -0.43 -1.74
C ASP A 12 -6.23 -0.50 -1.35
N MET A 13 -5.37 -0.72 -2.34
CA MET A 13 -3.93 -0.72 -2.15
C MET A 13 -3.32 0.64 -2.49
N GLY A 14 -3.38 1.06 -3.76
CA GLY A 14 -2.86 2.36 -4.20
C GLY A 14 -3.65 3.51 -3.60
N GLY A 15 -2.98 4.52 -3.05
CA GLY A 15 -3.64 5.68 -2.43
C GLY A 15 -4.29 5.40 -1.08
N VAL A 16 -4.21 4.18 -0.55
CA VAL A 16 -4.74 3.78 0.76
C VAL A 16 -3.69 3.08 1.61
N LEU A 17 -3.22 1.90 1.21
CA LEU A 17 -2.19 1.14 1.94
C LEU A 17 -0.76 1.51 1.52
N VAL A 18 -0.61 1.97 0.28
CA VAL A 18 0.61 2.58 -0.25
C VAL A 18 0.29 3.95 -0.81
N THR A 19 1.29 4.83 -0.93
CA THR A 19 1.08 6.18 -1.50
C THR A 19 0.49 6.13 -2.92
N PRO A 20 -0.24 7.17 -3.35
CA PRO A 20 -0.92 7.15 -4.64
C PRO A 20 0.05 6.95 -5.82
N PRO A 21 -0.18 5.96 -6.70
CA PRO A 21 0.63 5.78 -7.91
C PRO A 21 0.52 6.98 -8.85
N GLN A 22 -0.55 7.76 -8.71
CA GLN A 22 -0.78 8.97 -9.49
C GLN A 22 0.33 10.02 -9.35
N TRP A 23 1.02 10.04 -8.21
CA TRP A 23 2.14 10.96 -8.00
C TRP A 23 3.31 10.66 -8.94
N ALA A 24 3.60 9.38 -9.17
CA ALA A 24 4.64 8.96 -10.10
C ALA A 24 4.30 9.32 -11.55
N ILE A 25 3.05 9.09 -11.97
CA ILE A 25 2.58 9.45 -13.32
C ILE A 25 2.65 10.98 -13.52
N ASN A 26 2.18 11.77 -12.55
CA ASN A 26 2.23 13.23 -12.64
C ASN A 26 3.68 13.76 -12.72
N SER A 27 4.59 13.14 -11.96
CA SER A 27 6.01 13.47 -12.01
C SER A 27 6.61 13.12 -13.37
N TYR A 28 6.21 11.97 -13.94
CA TYR A 28 6.66 11.52 -15.25
C TYR A 28 6.16 12.41 -16.39
N GLU A 29 4.87 12.78 -16.39
CA GLU A 29 4.30 13.76 -17.32
C GLU A 29 5.09 15.07 -17.27
N LYS A 30 5.35 15.57 -16.06
CA LYS A 30 6.10 16.81 -15.86
C LYS A 30 7.54 16.73 -16.36
N SER A 31 8.25 15.62 -16.11
CA SER A 31 9.63 15.46 -16.57
C SER A 31 9.76 15.46 -18.09
N LEU A 32 8.72 15.02 -18.78
CA LEU A 32 8.68 14.93 -20.25
C LEU A 32 7.96 16.12 -20.92
N GLY A 33 7.52 17.12 -20.14
CA GLY A 33 6.80 18.27 -20.66
C GLY A 33 5.40 17.94 -21.23
N LEU A 34 4.82 16.79 -20.86
CA LEU A 34 3.49 16.40 -21.31
C LEU A 34 2.40 17.27 -20.65
N PRO A 35 1.25 17.48 -21.33
CA PRO A 35 0.12 18.15 -20.72
C PRO A 35 -0.31 17.43 -19.43
N ARG A 36 -0.69 18.23 -18.43
CA ARG A 36 -1.16 17.70 -17.14
C ARG A 36 -2.37 16.77 -17.36
N MET A 37 -2.37 15.62 -16.70
CA MET A 37 -3.42 14.60 -16.82
C MET A 37 -3.48 13.90 -18.19
N PHE A 38 -2.50 14.08 -19.08
CA PHE A 38 -2.56 13.48 -20.41
C PHE A 38 -2.62 11.94 -20.33
N ILE A 39 -1.67 11.31 -19.64
CA ILE A 39 -1.58 9.84 -19.53
C ILE A 39 -2.81 9.30 -18.81
N GLN A 40 -3.23 9.97 -17.74
CA GLN A 40 -4.42 9.61 -16.97
C GLN A 40 -5.70 9.73 -17.80
N GLY A 41 -5.78 10.77 -18.62
CA GLY A 41 -6.86 10.96 -19.58
C GLY A 41 -6.96 9.77 -20.52
N VAL A 42 -5.85 9.28 -21.05
CA VAL A 42 -5.82 8.08 -21.92
C VAL A 42 -6.22 6.82 -21.15
N MET A 43 -5.73 6.64 -19.91
CA MET A 43 -6.16 5.53 -19.03
C MET A 43 -7.67 5.53 -18.76
N MET A 44 -8.35 6.69 -18.82
CA MET A 44 -9.80 6.80 -18.57
C MET A 44 -10.66 6.81 -19.84
N LYS A 45 -10.21 7.46 -20.93
CA LYS A 45 -11.03 7.75 -22.13
C LYS A 45 -11.51 6.47 -22.85
N GLY A 46 -10.68 5.45 -22.92
CA GLY A 46 -10.99 4.21 -23.64
C GLY A 46 -11.62 3.11 -22.78
N MET A 47 -12.06 3.42 -21.56
CA MET A 47 -12.70 2.41 -20.71
C MET A 47 -14.05 1.95 -21.29
N PRO A 48 -14.44 0.67 -21.15
CA PRO A 48 -13.73 -0.39 -20.43
C PRO A 48 -12.77 -1.21 -21.31
N ASP A 49 -12.59 -0.88 -22.58
CA ASP A 49 -11.91 -1.73 -23.55
C ASP A 49 -10.45 -1.34 -23.81
N ASN A 50 -9.95 -0.26 -23.17
CA ASN A 50 -8.57 0.16 -23.29
C ASN A 50 -7.56 -0.80 -22.64
N ALA A 51 -6.31 -0.70 -23.08
CA ALA A 51 -5.19 -1.51 -22.62
C ALA A 51 -5.06 -1.52 -21.10
N PHE A 52 -5.29 -0.38 -20.44
CA PHE A 52 -5.20 -0.29 -18.98
C PHE A 52 -6.31 -1.11 -18.28
N SER A 53 -7.54 -1.08 -18.78
CA SER A 53 -8.62 -1.91 -18.23
C SER A 53 -8.38 -3.40 -18.52
N GLN A 54 -7.86 -3.75 -19.69
CA GLN A 54 -7.50 -5.12 -20.05
C GLN A 54 -6.36 -5.65 -19.14
N LEU A 55 -5.34 -4.83 -18.87
CA LEU A 55 -4.28 -5.11 -17.92
C LEU A 55 -4.84 -5.37 -16.51
N GLU A 56 -5.73 -4.49 -16.03
CA GLU A 56 -6.37 -4.65 -14.71
C GLU A 56 -7.28 -5.88 -14.66
N ARG A 57 -7.84 -6.35 -15.77
CA ARG A 57 -8.61 -7.62 -15.83
C ARG A 57 -7.75 -8.85 -16.04
N GLY A 58 -6.45 -8.69 -16.29
CA GLY A 58 -5.53 -9.80 -16.55
C GLY A 58 -5.66 -10.38 -17.96
N GLU A 59 -6.29 -9.66 -18.88
CA GLU A 59 -6.37 -9.97 -20.31
C GLU A 59 -5.02 -9.70 -21.01
N LEU A 60 -4.28 -8.71 -20.51
CA LEU A 60 -2.90 -8.42 -20.89
C LEU A 60 -1.96 -8.66 -19.71
N THR A 61 -0.78 -9.21 -19.98
CA THR A 61 0.36 -9.13 -19.05
C THR A 61 0.97 -7.74 -19.08
N LEU A 62 1.80 -7.40 -18.09
CA LEU A 62 2.47 -6.10 -18.03
C LEU A 62 3.35 -5.84 -19.26
N SER A 63 4.09 -6.84 -19.73
CA SER A 63 4.95 -6.73 -20.91
C SER A 63 4.13 -6.49 -22.19
N GLN A 64 2.98 -7.16 -22.34
CA GLN A 64 2.06 -6.94 -23.48
C GLN A 64 1.39 -5.56 -23.42
N PHE A 65 1.05 -5.11 -22.22
CA PHE A 65 0.45 -3.80 -22.01
C PHE A 65 1.37 -2.65 -22.44
N PHE A 66 2.69 -2.77 -22.28
CA PHE A 66 3.60 -1.70 -22.65
C PHE A 66 3.47 -1.28 -24.12
N SER A 67 3.38 -2.22 -25.05
CA SER A 67 3.20 -1.89 -26.47
C SER A 67 1.79 -1.37 -26.75
N ALA A 68 0.76 -2.03 -26.21
CA ALA A 68 -0.64 -1.65 -26.42
C ALA A 68 -0.93 -0.22 -25.92
N PHE A 69 -0.49 0.11 -24.71
CA PHE A 69 -0.72 1.43 -24.12
C PHE A 69 0.13 2.52 -24.77
N THR A 70 1.34 2.19 -25.23
CA THR A 70 2.15 3.14 -26.01
C THR A 70 1.43 3.53 -27.31
N ALA A 71 0.78 2.58 -27.98
CA ALA A 71 -0.02 2.87 -29.18
C ALA A 71 -1.23 3.76 -28.87
N GLU A 72 -1.95 3.50 -27.76
CA GLU A 72 -3.06 4.36 -27.32
C GLU A 72 -2.61 5.79 -27.01
N LEU A 73 -1.45 5.94 -26.36
CA LEU A 73 -0.87 7.25 -26.07
C LEU A 73 -0.42 7.98 -27.33
N GLN A 74 0.18 7.28 -28.31
CA GLN A 74 0.57 7.86 -29.60
C GLN A 74 -0.65 8.36 -30.37
N GLN A 75 -1.72 7.57 -30.40
CA GLN A 75 -2.98 7.98 -31.02
C GLN A 75 -3.56 9.22 -30.33
N ALA A 76 -3.64 9.22 -28.99
CA ALA A 76 -4.16 10.34 -28.24
C ALA A 76 -3.31 11.61 -28.41
N ALA A 77 -1.99 11.47 -28.53
CA ALA A 77 -1.08 12.57 -28.83
C ALA A 77 -1.39 13.15 -30.21
N GLY A 78 -1.52 12.30 -31.24
CA GLY A 78 -1.87 12.73 -32.59
C GLY A 78 -3.22 13.44 -32.67
N GLU A 79 -4.24 12.93 -31.97
CA GLU A 79 -5.57 13.57 -31.84
C GLU A 79 -5.49 14.96 -31.18
N ALA A 80 -4.52 15.16 -30.29
CA ALA A 80 -4.25 16.43 -29.62
C ALA A 80 -3.27 17.34 -30.38
N GLY A 81 -2.84 16.95 -31.59
CA GLY A 81 -1.89 17.73 -32.40
C GLY A 81 -0.49 17.79 -31.79
N MET A 82 -0.11 16.79 -31.00
CA MET A 82 1.20 16.66 -30.36
C MET A 82 1.84 15.32 -30.72
N GLU A 83 3.14 15.21 -30.48
CA GLU A 83 3.88 13.95 -30.55
C GLU A 83 4.33 13.55 -29.15
N LEU A 84 4.46 12.23 -28.91
CA LEU A 84 5.12 11.78 -27.69
C LEU A 84 6.62 12.10 -27.77
N PRO A 85 7.24 12.56 -26.67
CA PRO A 85 8.69 12.75 -26.60
C PRO A 85 9.45 11.48 -26.99
N ALA A 86 10.61 11.65 -27.64
CA ALA A 86 11.41 10.52 -28.15
C ALA A 86 11.92 9.58 -27.05
N ASP A 87 12.04 10.09 -25.83
CA ASP A 87 12.45 9.38 -24.62
C ASP A 87 11.25 8.82 -23.80
N PHE A 88 10.02 8.97 -24.30
CA PHE A 88 8.84 8.41 -23.63
C PHE A 88 8.92 6.87 -23.57
N SER A 89 8.68 6.32 -22.37
CA SER A 89 8.66 4.88 -22.12
C SER A 89 7.55 4.51 -21.13
N THR A 90 6.58 3.73 -21.61
CA THR A 90 5.54 3.15 -20.75
C THR A 90 6.14 2.25 -19.67
N GLN A 91 7.22 1.53 -19.98
CA GLN A 91 7.90 0.68 -19.01
C GLN A 91 8.50 1.52 -17.87
N GLU A 92 9.27 2.56 -18.20
CA GLU A 92 9.92 3.42 -17.20
C GLU A 92 8.87 4.11 -16.30
N MET A 93 7.76 4.55 -16.89
CA MET A 93 6.63 5.11 -16.14
C MET A 93 6.11 4.12 -15.10
N PHE A 94 5.90 2.85 -15.48
CA PHE A 94 5.41 1.82 -14.57
C PHE A 94 6.44 1.40 -13.53
N GLU A 95 7.73 1.40 -13.86
CA GLU A 95 8.81 1.19 -12.89
C GLU A 95 8.80 2.28 -11.82
N LYS A 96 8.60 3.55 -12.20
CA LYS A 96 8.45 4.67 -11.26
C LYS A 96 7.21 4.55 -10.36
N MET A 97 6.11 3.98 -10.86
CA MET A 97 4.90 3.73 -10.06
C MET A 97 5.12 2.69 -8.95
N GLN A 98 6.15 1.84 -9.03
CA GLN A 98 6.43 0.80 -8.03
C GLN A 98 7.09 1.34 -6.75
N GLY A 99 7.52 2.61 -6.73
CA GLY A 99 8.18 3.24 -5.59
C GLY A 99 7.25 3.73 -4.47
N GLY A 100 6.00 3.29 -4.42
CA GLY A 100 5.03 3.73 -3.40
C GLY A 100 5.44 3.33 -1.98
N GLU A 101 5.29 4.26 -1.03
CA GLU A 101 5.61 4.04 0.38
C GLU A 101 4.42 3.44 1.13
N VAL A 102 4.68 2.52 2.06
CA VAL A 102 3.63 1.92 2.90
C VAL A 102 3.10 2.95 3.90
N VAL A 103 1.78 3.11 3.95
CA VAL A 103 1.10 4.05 4.84
C VAL A 103 1.01 3.45 6.25
N GLY A 104 1.93 3.87 7.13
CA GLY A 104 2.09 3.28 8.46
C GLY A 104 0.84 3.34 9.34
N VAL A 105 0.07 4.43 9.30
CA VAL A 105 -1.17 4.55 10.11
C VAL A 105 -2.24 3.55 9.67
N MET A 106 -2.36 3.28 8.37
CA MET A 106 -3.29 2.28 7.84
C MET A 106 -2.87 0.86 8.22
N VAL A 107 -1.57 0.53 8.13
CA VAL A 107 -1.05 -0.78 8.59
C VAL A 107 -1.35 -1.00 10.08
N ARG A 108 -1.23 0.04 10.91
CA ARG A 108 -1.57 -0.06 12.33
C ARG A 108 -3.06 -0.28 12.55
N ALA A 109 -3.91 0.45 11.83
CA ALA A 109 -5.37 0.26 11.87
C ALA A 109 -5.75 -1.18 11.49
N VAL A 110 -5.18 -1.74 10.42
CA VAL A 110 -5.39 -3.14 9.99
C VAL A 110 -5.03 -4.13 11.10
N ARG A 111 -3.90 -3.94 11.80
CA ARG A 111 -3.52 -4.80 12.92
C ARG A 111 -4.53 -4.72 14.07
N ASN A 112 -5.01 -3.52 14.40
CA ASN A 112 -5.99 -3.33 15.47
C ASN A 112 -7.35 -3.93 15.12
N LEU A 113 -7.79 -3.81 13.86
CA LEU A 113 -9.01 -4.47 13.37
C LEU A 113 -8.95 -5.99 13.56
N ARG A 114 -7.84 -6.61 13.14
CA ARG A 114 -7.65 -8.07 13.26
C ARG A 114 -7.62 -8.53 14.71
N LYS A 115 -6.99 -7.78 15.62
CA LYS A 115 -7.02 -8.06 17.07
C LYS A 115 -8.43 -8.11 17.65
N HIS A 116 -9.35 -7.31 17.11
CA HIS A 116 -10.75 -7.28 17.51
C HIS A 116 -11.65 -8.24 16.71
N GLY A 117 -11.05 -9.12 15.90
CA GLY A 117 -11.78 -10.13 15.13
C GLY A 117 -12.50 -9.59 13.88
N VAL A 118 -12.24 -8.34 13.48
CA VAL A 118 -12.76 -7.79 12.23
C VAL A 118 -11.96 -8.34 11.06
N LYS A 119 -12.65 -8.90 10.06
CA LYS A 119 -12.01 -9.45 8.86
C LYS A 119 -11.41 -8.34 8.01
N THR A 120 -10.20 -8.53 7.51
CA THR A 120 -9.55 -7.54 6.64
C THR A 120 -9.30 -8.11 5.25
N CYS A 121 -9.62 -7.30 4.23
CA CYS A 121 -9.43 -7.66 2.83
C CYS A 121 -8.74 -6.54 2.07
N ILE A 122 -7.83 -6.89 1.16
CA ILE A 122 -7.41 -5.98 0.09
C ILE A 122 -8.28 -6.22 -1.13
N LEU A 123 -8.78 -5.16 -1.75
CA LEU A 123 -9.43 -5.18 -3.06
C LEU A 123 -8.73 -4.17 -3.97
N THR A 124 -7.86 -4.67 -4.84
CA THR A 124 -6.98 -3.84 -5.67
C THR A 124 -7.22 -4.09 -7.15
N ASN A 125 -7.32 -3.02 -7.92
CA ASN A 125 -7.10 -3.12 -9.35
C ASN A 125 -5.58 -3.26 -9.58
N ASN A 126 -5.16 -4.46 -9.97
CA ASN A 126 -3.77 -4.89 -10.04
C ASN A 126 -3.53 -5.64 -11.35
N TRP A 127 -2.28 -6.02 -11.64
CA TRP A 127 -1.91 -6.64 -12.90
C TRP A 127 -0.93 -7.81 -12.74
N VAL A 128 -0.80 -8.62 -13.78
CA VAL A 128 0.17 -9.72 -13.85
C VAL A 128 1.49 -9.16 -14.34
N ASP A 129 2.48 -9.13 -13.46
CA ASP A 129 3.84 -8.68 -13.76
C ASP A 129 4.71 -9.88 -14.22
N ASP A 130 4.92 -9.95 -15.53
CA ASP A 130 5.77 -10.94 -16.21
C ASP A 130 7.16 -10.38 -16.56
N THR A 131 7.48 -9.16 -16.10
CA THR A 131 8.75 -8.50 -16.39
C THR A 131 9.90 -9.08 -15.55
N PRO A 132 11.17 -8.80 -15.92
CA PRO A 132 12.32 -9.13 -15.08
C PRO A 132 12.30 -8.42 -13.71
N GLY A 133 11.67 -7.24 -13.60
CA GLY A 133 11.60 -6.43 -12.38
C GLY A 133 10.56 -6.87 -11.34
N ARG A 134 9.81 -7.95 -11.60
CA ARG A 134 8.65 -8.37 -10.79
C ARG A 134 8.94 -8.66 -9.31
N GLU A 135 10.20 -8.90 -8.93
CA GLU A 135 10.57 -9.34 -7.57
C GLU A 135 10.18 -8.31 -6.50
N GLY A 136 10.39 -7.02 -6.75
CA GLY A 136 10.03 -5.95 -5.81
C GLY A 136 8.52 -5.92 -5.54
N ARG A 137 7.71 -5.99 -6.61
CA ARG A 137 6.25 -6.07 -6.51
C ARG A 137 5.80 -7.34 -5.79
N ALA A 138 6.41 -8.48 -6.11
CA ALA A 138 6.10 -9.76 -5.47
C ALA A 138 6.37 -9.72 -3.96
N ALA A 139 7.47 -9.09 -3.54
CA ALA A 139 7.81 -8.93 -2.13
C ALA A 139 6.78 -8.04 -1.39
N SER A 140 6.37 -6.92 -2.00
CA SER A 140 5.31 -6.05 -1.45
C SER A 140 3.97 -6.79 -1.31
N MET A 141 3.55 -7.51 -2.35
CA MET A 141 2.33 -8.33 -2.30
C MET A 141 2.41 -9.44 -1.26
N LEU A 142 3.57 -10.07 -1.07
CA LEU A 142 3.79 -11.08 -0.04
C LEU A 142 3.66 -10.49 1.37
N PHE A 143 4.19 -9.30 1.60
CA PHE A 143 4.01 -8.57 2.87
C PHE A 143 2.52 -8.36 3.17
N PHE A 144 1.76 -7.83 2.20
CA PHE A 144 0.34 -7.58 2.36
C PHE A 144 -0.49 -8.87 2.53
N ARG A 145 -0.18 -9.94 1.79
CA ARG A 145 -0.82 -11.26 1.95
C ARG A 145 -0.65 -11.85 3.36
N ARG A 146 0.43 -11.53 4.06
CA ARG A 146 0.64 -11.95 5.47
C ARG A 146 -0.12 -11.07 6.47
N LEU A 147 -0.39 -9.82 6.10
CA LEU A 147 -1.03 -8.84 6.98
C LEU A 147 -2.56 -8.90 6.95
N PHE A 148 -3.15 -9.39 5.85
CA PHE A 148 -4.59 -9.43 5.62
C PHE A 148 -5.15 -10.85 5.60
N ASP A 149 -6.44 -11.00 5.91
CA ASP A 149 -7.10 -12.31 5.86
C ASP A 149 -7.43 -12.70 4.41
N HIS A 150 -7.73 -11.72 3.56
CA HIS A 150 -8.04 -11.91 2.14
C HIS A 150 -7.34 -10.87 1.25
N VAL A 151 -7.01 -11.28 0.02
CA VAL A 151 -6.53 -10.39 -1.03
C VAL A 151 -7.27 -10.74 -2.32
N VAL A 152 -7.97 -9.76 -2.89
CA VAL A 152 -8.64 -9.84 -4.19
C VAL A 152 -7.91 -8.93 -5.16
N GLU A 153 -7.24 -9.53 -6.13
CA GLU A 153 -6.55 -8.85 -7.23
C GLU A 153 -7.43 -8.94 -8.47
N SER A 154 -7.76 -7.80 -9.09
CA SER A 154 -8.62 -7.73 -10.28
C SER A 154 -8.15 -8.65 -11.41
N CYS A 155 -6.85 -8.64 -11.71
CA CYS A 155 -6.24 -9.43 -12.79
C CYS A 155 -6.30 -10.95 -12.56
N ARG A 156 -6.49 -11.39 -11.30
CA ARG A 156 -6.62 -12.81 -10.97
C ARG A 156 -8.06 -13.30 -11.04
N VAL A 157 -9.03 -12.39 -11.09
CA VAL A 157 -10.45 -12.72 -11.05
C VAL A 157 -11.21 -12.29 -12.31
N GLY A 158 -10.55 -11.60 -13.24
CA GLY A 158 -11.17 -11.14 -14.50
C GLY A 158 -12.19 -10.01 -14.31
N LEU A 159 -12.24 -9.40 -13.14
CA LEU A 159 -13.16 -8.30 -12.80
C LEU A 159 -12.34 -7.13 -12.29
N ARG A 160 -12.84 -5.91 -12.44
CA ARG A 160 -12.19 -4.69 -11.92
C ARG A 160 -13.18 -3.75 -11.28
N LYS A 161 -12.73 -2.97 -10.30
CA LYS A 161 -13.48 -1.79 -9.85
C LYS A 161 -13.62 -0.82 -11.03
N PRO A 162 -14.78 -0.16 -11.23
CA PRO A 162 -15.92 -0.09 -10.31
C PRO A 162 -17.06 -1.08 -10.60
N SER A 163 -16.84 -2.22 -11.29
CA SER A 163 -17.93 -3.16 -11.61
C SER A 163 -18.56 -3.73 -10.31
N PRO A 164 -19.90 -3.75 -10.15
CA PRO A 164 -20.56 -4.28 -8.95
C PRO A 164 -20.19 -5.73 -8.63
N GLU A 165 -19.88 -6.53 -9.65
CA GLU A 165 -19.55 -7.95 -9.54
C GLU A 165 -18.31 -8.20 -8.69
N ILE A 166 -17.30 -7.32 -8.75
CA ILE A 166 -16.07 -7.48 -7.96
C ILE A 166 -16.33 -7.25 -6.46
N PHE A 167 -17.25 -6.36 -6.12
CA PHE A 167 -17.63 -6.11 -4.73
C PHE A 167 -18.45 -7.27 -4.18
N HIS A 168 -19.40 -7.81 -4.95
CA HIS A 168 -20.11 -9.03 -4.58
C HIS A 168 -19.17 -10.22 -4.40
N LEU A 169 -18.21 -10.41 -5.31
CA LEU A 169 -17.18 -11.45 -5.18
C LEU A 169 -16.35 -11.26 -3.90
N THR A 170 -15.93 -10.04 -3.62
CA THR A 170 -15.16 -9.70 -2.43
C THR A 170 -15.94 -10.01 -1.15
N CYS A 171 -17.18 -9.54 -1.03
CA CYS A 171 -18.06 -9.85 0.11
C CYS A 171 -18.26 -11.36 0.30
N ARG A 172 -18.49 -12.12 -0.78
CA ARG A 172 -18.59 -13.59 -0.72
C ARG A 172 -17.31 -14.25 -0.22
N ARG A 173 -16.14 -13.83 -0.70
CA ARG A 173 -14.83 -14.38 -0.27
C ARG A 173 -14.53 -14.12 1.20
N VAL A 174 -14.91 -12.93 1.68
CA VAL A 174 -14.75 -12.53 3.09
C VAL A 174 -15.81 -13.18 3.99
N GLY A 175 -16.94 -13.60 3.42
CA GLY A 175 -18.05 -14.23 4.15
C GLY A 175 -18.95 -13.23 4.87
N VAL A 176 -19.21 -12.07 4.27
CA VAL A 176 -20.04 -11.00 4.85
C VAL A 176 -21.07 -10.47 3.85
N GLN A 177 -22.17 -9.90 4.36
CA GLN A 177 -23.09 -9.10 3.54
C GLN A 177 -22.50 -7.71 3.26
N PRO A 178 -22.86 -7.05 2.15
CA PRO A 178 -22.40 -5.70 1.85
C PRO A 178 -22.58 -4.70 3.00
N GLN A 179 -23.71 -4.74 3.70
CA GLN A 179 -24.04 -3.84 4.81
C GLN A 179 -23.16 -4.06 6.06
N GLU A 180 -22.46 -5.19 6.14
CA GLU A 180 -21.53 -5.53 7.22
C GLU A 180 -20.08 -5.13 6.89
N ALA A 181 -19.84 -4.56 5.71
CA ALA A 181 -18.51 -4.14 5.26
C ALA A 181 -18.33 -2.62 5.28
N VAL A 182 -17.07 -2.21 5.47
CA VAL A 182 -16.56 -0.87 5.19
C VAL A 182 -15.54 -0.97 4.06
N PHE A 183 -15.55 -0.04 3.10
CA PHE A 183 -14.59 0.02 1.99
C PHE A 183 -13.88 1.38 1.96
N LEU A 184 -12.55 1.33 1.95
CA LEU A 184 -11.66 2.50 1.84
C LEU A 184 -11.01 2.50 0.45
N ASP A 185 -11.14 3.61 -0.26
CA ASP A 185 -10.58 3.82 -1.61
C ASP A 185 -10.34 5.33 -1.81
N ASP A 186 -9.37 5.72 -2.63
CA ASP A 186 -9.10 7.12 -2.96
C ASP A 186 -9.86 7.60 -4.21
N ILE A 187 -10.48 6.66 -4.94
CA ILE A 187 -11.23 6.90 -6.17
C ILE A 187 -12.74 6.87 -5.90
N GLY A 188 -13.39 8.02 -6.06
CA GLY A 188 -14.81 8.20 -5.76
C GLY A 188 -15.77 7.33 -6.60
N THR A 189 -15.41 6.98 -7.84
CA THR A 189 -16.25 6.10 -8.70
C THR A 189 -16.31 4.67 -8.16
N ASN A 190 -15.20 4.15 -7.64
CA ASN A 190 -15.15 2.85 -6.95
C ASN A 190 -16.06 2.86 -5.72
N LEU A 191 -15.96 3.90 -4.89
CA LEU A 191 -16.80 4.06 -3.70
C LEU A 191 -18.27 4.19 -4.06
N LYS A 192 -18.62 4.94 -5.11
CA LYS A 192 -20.01 5.09 -5.54
C LYS A 192 -20.65 3.74 -5.85
N SER A 193 -19.95 2.86 -6.57
CA SER A 193 -20.42 1.50 -6.87
C SER A 193 -20.57 0.65 -5.61
N ALA A 194 -19.57 0.65 -4.73
CA ALA A 194 -19.65 -0.07 -3.44
C ALA A 194 -20.84 0.40 -2.58
N ARG A 195 -21.07 1.72 -2.53
CA ARG A 195 -22.17 2.33 -1.75
C ARG A 195 -23.54 1.90 -2.28
N GLN A 196 -23.72 1.77 -3.59
CA GLN A 196 -24.97 1.29 -4.19
C GLN A 196 -25.34 -0.13 -3.74
N LEU A 197 -24.36 -0.94 -3.34
CA LEU A 197 -24.58 -2.28 -2.78
C LEU A 197 -24.86 -2.27 -1.27
N GLY A 198 -24.79 -1.10 -0.61
CA GLY A 198 -24.95 -0.94 0.83
C GLY A 198 -23.65 -1.06 1.63
N ILE A 199 -22.49 -1.11 0.98
CA ILE A 199 -21.18 -1.07 1.65
C ILE A 199 -20.97 0.34 2.21
N THR A 200 -20.53 0.46 3.47
CA THR A 200 -20.13 1.75 4.03
C THR A 200 -18.81 2.17 3.39
N THR A 201 -18.70 3.40 2.91
CA THR A 201 -17.54 3.85 2.13
C THR A 201 -16.84 5.02 2.79
N ILE A 202 -15.52 5.01 2.79
CA ILE A 202 -14.67 6.10 3.27
C ILE A 202 -13.76 6.53 2.11
N LEU A 203 -13.79 7.83 1.79
CA LEU A 203 -12.92 8.40 0.77
C LEU A 203 -11.59 8.80 1.39
N VAL A 204 -10.51 8.18 0.92
CA VAL A 204 -9.18 8.46 1.46
C VAL A 204 -8.57 9.68 0.74
N ARG A 205 -8.44 10.77 1.47
CA ARG A 205 -7.69 11.99 1.07
C ARG A 205 -6.58 12.33 2.05
N ASP A 206 -6.83 12.05 3.32
CA ASP A 206 -5.91 12.21 4.43
C ASP A 206 -5.95 10.91 5.24
N PHE A 207 -4.79 10.32 5.49
CA PHE A 207 -4.72 8.98 6.08
C PHE A 207 -5.19 8.97 7.54
N ASP A 208 -4.83 9.97 8.34
CA ASP A 208 -5.21 10.04 9.74
C ASP A 208 -6.71 10.30 9.89
N LYS A 209 -7.28 11.17 9.04
CA LYS A 209 -8.72 11.42 9.01
C LYS A 209 -9.50 10.18 8.57
N ALA A 210 -9.03 9.50 7.52
CA ALA A 210 -9.69 8.27 7.06
C ALA A 210 -9.67 7.17 8.13
N VAL A 211 -8.60 7.06 8.93
CA VAL A 211 -8.55 6.13 10.05
C VAL A 211 -9.53 6.53 11.16
N ARG A 212 -9.69 7.82 11.48
CA ARG A 212 -10.72 8.28 12.43
C ARG A 212 -12.15 7.98 11.95
N GLU A 213 -12.44 8.24 10.67
CA GLU A 213 -13.74 7.87 10.08
C GLU A 213 -13.95 6.35 10.13
N LEU A 214 -12.88 5.56 9.98
CA LEU A 214 -12.94 4.11 10.11
C LEU A 214 -13.24 3.68 11.54
N GLU A 215 -12.57 4.27 12.54
CA GLU A 215 -12.85 4.04 13.97
C GLU A 215 -14.33 4.22 14.30
N GLU A 216 -14.90 5.34 13.86
CA GLU A 216 -16.33 5.65 14.03
C GLU A 216 -17.22 4.61 13.34
N ALA A 217 -16.88 4.23 12.10
CA ALA A 217 -17.67 3.29 11.32
C ALA A 217 -17.67 1.87 11.92
N VAL A 218 -16.56 1.42 12.51
CA VAL A 218 -16.46 0.08 13.13
C VAL A 218 -16.78 0.08 14.63
N GLY A 219 -16.81 1.25 15.28
CA GLY A 219 -17.00 1.39 16.72
C GLY A 219 -15.84 0.81 17.54
N LEU A 220 -14.61 0.94 17.03
CA LEU A 220 -13.38 0.41 17.66
C LEU A 220 -12.32 1.52 17.74
N GLU A 221 -11.51 1.46 18.79
CA GLU A 221 -10.34 2.32 18.93
C GLU A 221 -9.17 1.75 18.09
N LEU A 222 -8.79 2.47 17.02
CA LEU A 222 -7.74 2.07 16.07
C LEU A 222 -6.50 2.98 16.14
N THR A 223 -6.64 4.20 16.67
CA THR A 223 -5.62 5.26 16.74
C THR A 223 -5.01 5.43 18.12
N ARG A 224 -5.68 4.96 19.19
CA ARG A 224 -5.05 4.96 20.52
C ARG A 224 -4.06 3.83 20.61
N PHE A 225 -2.80 4.20 20.57
CA PHE A 225 -1.71 3.26 20.76
C PHE A 225 -1.38 3.17 22.25
N PRO A 226 -0.99 2.00 22.78
CA PRO A 226 -0.17 2.00 23.97
C PRO A 226 1.03 2.91 23.71
N PRO A 227 1.51 3.65 24.73
CA PRO A 227 2.65 4.55 24.56
C PRO A 227 3.82 3.84 23.85
N PRO A 228 4.67 4.59 23.12
CA PRO A 228 5.78 4.02 22.35
C PRO A 228 6.50 2.97 23.18
N ALA A 229 6.88 1.85 22.53
CA ALA A 229 7.47 0.65 23.11
C ALA A 229 8.10 0.94 24.48
N VAL A 230 7.57 0.31 25.53
CA VAL A 230 8.05 0.50 26.90
C VAL A 230 9.57 0.43 26.86
N ALA A 231 10.21 1.56 27.17
CA ALA A 231 11.65 1.58 27.23
C ALA A 231 12.06 0.50 28.24
N CYS A 232 12.85 -0.48 27.80
CA CYS A 232 13.42 -1.44 28.72
C CYS A 232 14.25 -0.67 29.75
N LYS A 233 13.88 -0.75 31.02
CA LYS A 233 14.78 -0.28 32.06
C LYS A 233 15.96 -1.24 32.10
N PRO A 234 17.22 -0.76 32.13
CA PRO A 234 18.39 -1.64 32.16
C PRO A 234 18.30 -2.71 33.25
N GLU A 235 17.79 -2.34 34.42
CA GLU A 235 17.59 -3.24 35.56
C GLU A 235 16.52 -4.34 35.35
N GLU A 236 15.66 -4.23 34.33
CA GLU A 236 14.54 -5.14 34.06
C GLU A 236 14.84 -6.15 32.94
N VAL A 237 16.06 -6.15 32.37
CA VAL A 237 16.45 -7.02 31.26
C VAL A 237 17.68 -7.88 31.60
N PRO A 238 17.78 -9.12 31.07
CA PRO A 238 18.97 -9.94 31.23
C PRO A 238 20.22 -9.29 30.63
N HIS A 239 21.26 -9.13 31.46
CA HIS A 239 22.57 -8.66 31.03
C HIS A 239 23.51 -9.85 30.81
N CYS A 240 23.92 -10.06 29.57
CA CYS A 240 24.75 -11.19 29.17
C CYS A 240 26.14 -10.74 28.72
N TYR A 241 27.14 -11.59 28.93
CA TYR A 241 28.53 -11.29 28.60
C TYR A 241 29.18 -12.47 27.88
N ILE A 242 29.91 -12.18 26.81
CA ILE A 242 30.75 -13.17 26.11
C ILE A 242 32.18 -12.65 26.08
N THR A 243 33.14 -13.48 26.46
CA THR A 243 34.57 -13.19 26.33
C THR A 243 35.10 -13.84 25.06
N LEU A 244 35.59 -13.03 24.13
CA LEU A 244 36.21 -13.51 22.91
C LEU A 244 37.59 -14.13 23.21
N LYS A 245 38.09 -14.97 22.30
CA LYS A 245 39.44 -15.56 22.41
C LYS A 245 40.56 -14.51 22.52
N THR A 246 40.31 -13.30 22.04
CA THR A 246 41.21 -12.15 22.15
C THR A 246 41.22 -11.50 23.53
N GLY A 247 40.38 -11.97 24.46
CA GLY A 247 40.19 -11.37 25.80
C GLY A 247 39.19 -10.21 25.83
N ILE A 248 38.66 -9.77 24.68
CA ILE A 248 37.65 -8.72 24.61
C ILE A 248 36.33 -9.24 25.16
N LYS A 249 35.74 -8.52 26.12
CA LYS A 249 34.43 -8.83 26.69
C LYS A 249 33.35 -8.01 25.99
N LEU A 250 32.40 -8.70 25.36
CA LEU A 250 31.20 -8.10 24.78
C LEU A 250 30.05 -8.18 25.79
N HIS A 251 29.34 -7.06 25.95
CA HIS A 251 28.10 -6.97 26.73
C HIS A 251 26.92 -6.85 25.76
N TYR A 252 25.86 -7.61 26.02
CA TYR A 252 24.59 -7.51 25.29
C TYR A 252 23.41 -7.72 26.24
N VAL A 253 22.23 -7.36 25.75
CA VAL A 253 20.94 -7.57 26.41
C VAL A 253 20.15 -8.57 25.58
N ASP A 254 19.56 -9.55 26.24
CA ASP A 254 18.81 -10.63 25.60
C ASP A 254 17.34 -10.60 26.02
N VAL A 255 16.42 -10.51 25.05
CA VAL A 255 14.97 -10.35 25.30
C VAL A 255 14.16 -11.09 24.24
N GLY A 256 13.24 -11.94 24.71
CA GLY A 256 12.25 -12.64 23.89
C GLY A 256 12.67 -14.06 23.50
N ASP A 257 11.74 -14.81 22.93
CA ASP A 257 11.94 -16.19 22.47
C ASP A 257 11.69 -16.27 20.96
N GLY A 258 12.65 -16.80 20.19
CA GLY A 258 12.50 -16.95 18.75
C GLY A 258 13.82 -16.88 17.96
N PRO A 259 13.75 -16.71 16.61
CA PRO A 259 14.93 -16.53 15.79
C PRO A 259 15.79 -15.34 16.25
N VAL A 260 17.11 -15.55 16.32
CA VAL A 260 18.06 -14.56 16.83
C VAL A 260 18.12 -13.34 15.90
N VAL A 261 17.87 -12.15 16.46
CA VAL A 261 18.04 -10.85 15.80
C VAL A 261 19.08 -10.04 16.58
N ILE A 262 20.22 -9.73 15.94
CA ILE A 262 21.28 -8.96 16.57
C ILE A 262 21.13 -7.48 16.19
N LEU A 263 20.88 -6.63 17.18
CA LEU A 263 20.81 -5.19 16.99
C LEU A 263 22.17 -4.55 17.31
N HIS A 264 22.78 -3.89 16.32
CA HIS A 264 24.04 -3.19 16.49
C HIS A 264 23.83 -1.67 16.44
N LYS A 265 24.26 -0.95 17.49
CA LYS A 265 24.18 0.51 17.53
C LYS A 265 25.48 1.12 17.01
N THR A 266 25.39 2.04 16.04
CA THR A 266 26.52 2.84 15.58
C THR A 266 26.65 4.14 16.39
N TRP A 267 27.88 4.60 16.58
CA TRP A 267 28.18 5.81 17.35
C TRP A 267 28.07 7.06 16.46
N SER A 268 27.22 8.03 16.83
CA SER A 268 27.22 9.37 16.22
C SER A 268 27.83 10.37 17.19
N HIS A 269 28.77 11.19 16.72
CA HIS A 269 29.61 12.13 17.50
C HIS A 269 28.87 13.17 18.39
N GLN A 270 27.54 13.24 18.39
CA GLN A 270 26.76 14.25 19.13
C GLN A 270 26.31 13.87 20.55
N GLN A 271 26.60 12.65 21.04
CA GLN A 271 26.21 12.26 22.41
C GLN A 271 27.41 12.29 23.38
N LYS A 272 27.90 13.49 23.69
CA LYS A 272 28.75 13.72 24.87
C LYS A 272 27.95 14.53 25.92
N SER A 273 27.68 13.86 27.04
CA SER A 273 27.02 14.33 28.26
C SER A 273 25.49 14.16 28.33
N ARG A 274 25.10 13.51 29.45
CA ARG A 274 23.76 13.24 30.00
C ARG A 274 23.02 12.00 29.50
N ARG A 275 22.53 11.25 30.50
CA ARG A 275 21.74 10.01 30.49
C ARG A 275 20.99 9.79 29.17
N THR A 276 21.35 8.71 28.48
CA THR A 276 20.81 8.42 27.15
C THR A 276 19.44 7.76 27.28
N THR A 277 18.40 8.55 27.08
CA THR A 277 17.07 8.05 26.69
C THR A 277 17.18 7.44 25.30
N VAL A 278 16.60 6.27 25.07
CA VAL A 278 16.41 5.71 23.72
C VAL A 278 15.39 6.61 23.02
N LYS A 279 15.87 7.57 22.22
CA LYS A 279 15.01 8.30 21.29
C LYS A 279 14.74 7.42 20.07
N GLY A 280 13.47 7.38 19.68
CA GLY A 280 12.98 6.65 18.52
C GLY A 280 13.74 7.00 17.25
N TRP A 281 13.88 6.01 16.37
CA TRP A 281 14.59 6.14 15.12
C TRP A 281 13.74 6.87 14.08
N GLU A 282 14.30 7.93 13.48
CA GLU A 282 13.90 8.46 12.18
C GLU A 282 14.80 7.84 11.09
N HIS A 283 14.20 7.33 10.01
CA HIS A 283 14.93 6.92 8.82
C HIS A 283 15.42 8.16 8.05
N LYS A 284 16.74 8.35 7.97
CA LYS A 284 17.36 9.17 6.92
C LYS A 284 18.08 8.27 5.92
N GLN A 285 17.48 8.10 4.76
CA GLN A 285 18.16 7.62 3.55
C GLN A 285 19.19 8.68 3.14
N LYS A 286 20.47 8.29 3.03
CA LYS A 286 21.48 9.06 2.31
C LYS A 286 21.78 8.31 1.01
N SER A 287 21.44 8.96 -0.09
CA SER A 287 21.98 8.72 -1.43
C SER A 287 23.50 8.84 -1.41
N LEU A 288 24.18 7.86 -2.01
CA LEU A 288 25.61 7.94 -2.30
C LEU A 288 25.81 8.43 -3.75
N PRO A 289 26.91 9.14 -4.02
CA PRO A 289 27.23 9.72 -5.33
C PRO A 289 27.56 8.67 -6.40
#